data_AF-A0A5B8N194-F1
#
_entry.id   AF-A0A5B8N194-F1
#
_cell.length_a   1.000
_cell.length_b   1.000
_cell.length_c   1.000
_cell.angle_alpha   90.00
_cell.angle_beta   90.00
_cell.angle_gamma   90.00
#
_symmetry.space_group_name_H-M   'P 1'
#
loop_
_entity.id
_entity.type
_entity.pdbx_description
1 polymer ?
#
loop_
_entity_poly.entity_id
_entity_poly.type
_entity_poly.pdbx_seq_one_letter_code
_entity_poly.pdbx_strand_id
1 'polypeptide(L)'
;MKRLSFAAIALLSPLFSQVALADGGFSFKTGYDYSSGTYGTSNRTEITSIPFIAGYETGNWAFKATLPYVRITGSDNVIAGVGAVRRSTTAVRTESGLGDLMAAATYSLFADPKTQSGVDVTGKIKFGTADSDKGLGTGQNDYWLTVDPYKKFGNMTYFGGLGVGFLGSSSTLKLNNVVSANAGLSYKLDAQASAGAIFDYRSKASDAGFDQRELTAFYSRKLGEAYKLQAYATKGFSDGSPDWGAGLNVGYHF
;
A
#
# COMPACT_ATOMS: atom_id res chain seq x y z
N MET A 1 32.56 -9.21 -13.72
CA MET A 1 32.28 -8.80 -12.32
C MET A 1 30.80 -8.45 -12.22
N LYS A 2 29.99 -9.36 -11.64
CA LYS A 2 28.52 -9.31 -11.64
C LYS A 2 28.02 -8.30 -10.60
N ARG A 3 27.27 -7.29 -11.01
CA ARG A 3 26.65 -6.30 -10.12
C ARG A 3 25.22 -6.77 -9.80
N LEU A 4 25.02 -7.26 -8.58
CA LEU A 4 23.74 -7.70 -8.05
C LEU A 4 23.13 -6.56 -7.22
N SER A 5 21.84 -6.30 -7.39
CA SER A 5 21.17 -5.11 -6.86
C SER A 5 19.75 -5.45 -6.48
N PHE A 6 19.53 -5.65 -5.19
CA PHE A 6 18.30 -6.10 -4.56
C PHE A 6 17.53 -4.91 -3.96
N ALA A 7 16.19 -4.85 -3.96
CA ALA A 7 15.28 -4.13 -3.02
C ALA A 7 13.77 -4.31 -3.36
N ALA A 8 12.85 -4.12 -2.39
CA ALA A 8 11.46 -4.60 -2.34
C ALA A 8 10.34 -3.55 -2.34
N ILE A 9 9.08 -4.00 -2.47
CA ILE A 9 7.89 -3.18 -2.71
C ILE A 9 7.00 -2.93 -1.49
N ALA A 10 6.67 -1.66 -1.22
CA ALA A 10 5.54 -1.20 -0.41
C ALA A 10 4.72 -0.15 -1.19
N LEU A 11 3.74 -0.60 -1.98
CA LEU A 11 2.61 0.23 -2.40
C LEU A 11 1.61 0.27 -1.25
N LEU A 12 1.56 1.40 -0.54
CA LEU A 12 0.50 1.70 0.42
C LEU A 12 -0.78 1.99 -0.36
N SER A 13 -1.81 1.18 -0.16
CA SER A 13 -3.22 1.58 -0.26
C SER A 13 -4.12 0.45 0.27
N PRO A 14 -4.37 0.31 1.59
CA PRO A 14 -5.52 -0.46 2.03
C PRO A 14 -6.73 0.48 2.11
N LEU A 15 -7.21 0.98 0.97
CA LEU A 15 -8.54 1.57 0.95
C LEU A 15 -9.56 0.43 0.96
N PHE A 16 -9.86 -0.08 2.16
CA PHE A 16 -11.16 -0.60 2.59
C PHE A 16 -11.04 -1.08 4.04
N SER A 17 -11.22 -0.17 5.00
CA SER A 17 -11.75 -0.58 6.30
C SER A 17 -13.27 -0.53 6.20
N GLN A 18 -13.93 -1.69 6.16
CA GLN A 18 -15.32 -1.78 6.59
C GLN A 18 -15.29 -2.47 7.94
N VAL A 19 -15.59 -1.73 8.99
CA VAL A 19 -16.16 -2.34 10.18
C VAL A 19 -17.56 -2.78 9.78
N ALA A 20 -17.74 -4.07 9.57
CA ALA A 20 -19.04 -4.72 9.59
C ALA A 20 -18.91 -5.96 10.48
N LEU A 21 -19.35 -5.82 11.74
CA LEU A 21 -19.54 -6.94 12.64
C LEU A 21 -20.65 -7.83 12.06
N ALA A 22 -20.24 -8.90 11.39
CA ALA A 22 -21.03 -10.09 11.12
C ALA A 22 -20.08 -11.30 11.11
N ASP A 23 -20.62 -12.49 11.40
CA ASP A 23 -19.91 -13.78 11.44
C ASP A 23 -18.90 -13.96 10.31
N GLY A 24 -17.80 -14.65 10.62
CA GLY A 24 -16.63 -14.90 9.78
C GLY A 24 -16.83 -14.74 8.26
N GLY A 25 -16.17 -13.77 7.64
CA GLY A 25 -16.34 -13.46 6.22
C GLY A 25 -15.07 -13.60 5.42
N PHE A 26 -15.07 -14.47 4.40
CA PHE A 26 -14.00 -14.49 3.40
C PHE A 26 -14.24 -13.43 2.34
N SER A 27 -13.15 -12.87 1.79
CA SER A 27 -13.21 -12.04 0.60
C SER A 27 -12.05 -12.31 -0.33
N PHE A 28 -12.30 -12.19 -1.63
CA PHE A 28 -11.26 -12.15 -2.66
C PHE A 28 -11.34 -10.84 -3.41
N LYS A 29 -10.20 -10.18 -3.62
CA LYS A 29 -10.13 -8.92 -4.35
C LYS A 29 -9.02 -8.98 -5.39
N THR A 30 -9.23 -8.31 -6.50
CA THR A 30 -8.20 -8.05 -7.49
C THR A 30 -8.39 -6.66 -8.10
N GLY A 31 -7.44 -6.22 -8.91
CA GLY A 31 -7.49 -4.89 -9.48
C GLY A 31 -6.37 -4.63 -10.48
N TYR A 32 -6.25 -3.37 -10.82
CA TYR A 32 -5.19 -2.83 -11.64
C TYR A 32 -4.75 -1.51 -11.03
N ASP A 33 -3.46 -1.38 -10.76
CA ASP A 33 -2.84 -0.15 -10.28
C ASP A 33 -1.79 0.31 -11.28
N TYR A 34 -1.72 1.61 -11.50
CA TYR A 34 -0.71 2.25 -12.32
C TYR A 34 -0.15 3.46 -11.60
N SER A 35 1.15 3.65 -11.69
CA SER A 35 1.81 4.88 -11.23
C SER A 35 2.97 5.25 -12.15
N SER A 36 3.21 6.55 -12.25
CA SER A 36 4.28 7.12 -13.06
C SER A 36 4.92 8.28 -12.31
N GLY A 37 6.25 8.30 -12.27
CA GLY A 37 7.02 9.39 -11.69
C GLY A 37 8.51 9.17 -11.84
N THR A 38 9.32 10.11 -11.38
CA THR A 38 10.78 9.99 -11.42
C THR A 38 11.35 9.23 -10.23
N TYR A 39 10.62 9.20 -9.11
CA TYR A 39 11.03 8.60 -7.83
C TYR A 39 12.44 9.05 -7.40
N GLY A 40 12.78 10.32 -7.67
CA GLY A 40 14.05 10.95 -7.30
C GLY A 40 15.19 10.61 -8.26
N THR A 41 14.88 10.12 -9.46
CA THR A 41 15.85 9.77 -10.49
C THR A 41 15.69 10.62 -11.76
N SER A 42 16.64 10.51 -12.69
CA SER A 42 16.59 11.25 -13.95
C SER A 42 15.63 10.65 -14.98
N ASN A 43 15.26 9.38 -14.84
CA ASN A 43 14.33 8.72 -15.78
C ASN A 43 12.97 8.55 -15.14
N ARG A 44 11.93 8.63 -15.99
CA ARG A 44 10.59 8.25 -15.59
C ARG A 44 10.53 6.76 -15.36
N THR A 45 9.85 6.38 -14.28
CA THR A 45 9.53 5.02 -13.94
C THR A 45 8.02 4.86 -13.95
N GLU A 46 7.56 3.84 -14.65
CA GLU A 46 6.17 3.42 -14.74
C GLU A 46 6.04 2.06 -14.04
N ILE A 47 5.10 1.96 -13.12
CA ILE A 47 4.82 0.74 -12.36
C ILE A 47 3.38 0.38 -12.55
N THR A 48 3.14 -0.86 -12.97
CA THR A 48 1.81 -1.47 -13.05
C THR A 48 1.76 -2.66 -12.10
N SER A 49 0.65 -2.82 -11.38
CA SER A 49 0.39 -4.03 -10.59
C SER A 49 -1.03 -4.57 -10.76
N ILE A 50 -1.13 -5.90 -10.70
CA ILE A 50 -2.39 -6.64 -10.57
C ILE A 50 -2.33 -7.37 -9.23
N PRO A 51 -2.97 -6.86 -8.17
CA PRO A 51 -2.97 -7.50 -6.87
C PRO A 51 -3.97 -8.66 -6.83
N PHE A 52 -3.59 -9.76 -6.17
CA PHE A 52 -4.51 -10.80 -5.73
C PHE A 52 -4.57 -10.77 -4.21
N ILE A 53 -5.76 -10.53 -3.66
CA ILE A 53 -5.95 -10.27 -2.24
C ILE A 53 -6.96 -11.27 -1.68
N ALA A 54 -6.56 -12.01 -0.66
CA ALA A 54 -7.47 -12.79 0.18
C ALA A 54 -7.65 -12.08 1.51
N GLY A 55 -8.89 -11.96 1.99
CA GLY A 55 -9.23 -11.39 3.28
C GLY A 55 -10.09 -12.34 4.09
N TYR A 56 -9.92 -12.32 5.41
CA TYR A 56 -10.77 -13.03 6.35
C TYR A 56 -11.01 -12.17 7.60
N GLU A 57 -12.27 -11.87 7.90
CA GLU A 57 -12.66 -11.08 9.06
C GLU A 57 -13.38 -11.98 10.06
N THR A 58 -13.02 -11.93 11.35
CA THR A 58 -13.64 -12.72 12.42
C THR A 58 -13.53 -12.01 13.76
N GLY A 59 -14.67 -11.71 14.39
CA GLY A 59 -14.69 -10.95 15.65
C GLY A 59 -13.97 -9.61 15.50
N ASN A 60 -12.96 -9.36 16.33
CA ASN A 60 -12.15 -8.14 16.30
C ASN A 60 -10.94 -8.23 15.36
N TRP A 61 -10.78 -9.33 14.63
CA TRP A 61 -9.63 -9.57 13.77
C TRP A 61 -9.99 -9.44 12.29
N ALA A 62 -9.08 -8.84 11.53
CA ALA A 62 -9.07 -8.90 10.08
C ALA A 62 -7.69 -9.39 9.61
N PHE A 63 -7.68 -10.43 8.79
CA PHE A 63 -6.48 -11.00 8.19
C PHE A 63 -6.49 -10.71 6.70
N LYS A 64 -5.33 -10.42 6.13
CA LYS A 64 -5.17 -10.16 4.70
C LYS A 64 -3.89 -10.77 4.17
N ALA A 65 -3.98 -11.47 3.04
CA ALA A 65 -2.84 -11.87 2.24
C ALA A 65 -2.89 -11.18 0.88
N THR A 66 -1.76 -10.71 0.36
CA THR A 66 -1.68 -10.01 -0.93
C THR A 66 -0.46 -10.50 -1.71
N LEU A 67 -0.68 -10.91 -2.94
CA LEU A 67 0.36 -11.27 -3.90
C LEU A 67 0.14 -10.48 -5.18
N PRO A 68 1.00 -9.52 -5.53
CA PRO A 68 0.85 -8.77 -6.77
C PRO A 68 1.65 -9.39 -7.92
N TYR A 69 1.12 -9.33 -9.14
CA TYR A 69 1.94 -9.36 -10.35
C TYR A 69 2.34 -7.92 -10.69
N VAL A 70 3.64 -7.66 -10.84
CA VAL A 70 4.18 -6.31 -11.04
C VAL A 70 4.91 -6.25 -12.38
N ARG A 71 4.78 -5.11 -13.06
CA ARG A 71 5.64 -4.71 -14.18
C ARG A 71 6.20 -3.32 -13.89
N ILE A 72 7.51 -3.17 -14.03
CA ILE A 72 8.21 -1.89 -13.84
C ILE A 72 9.04 -1.58 -15.08
N THR A 73 8.91 -0.35 -15.57
CA THR A 73 9.73 0.19 -16.65
C THR A 73 10.33 1.51 -16.18
N GLY A 74 11.64 1.59 -15.97
CA GLY A 74 12.25 2.80 -15.44
C GLY A 74 13.71 2.62 -15.04
N SER A 75 14.23 3.58 -14.26
CA SER A 75 15.61 3.55 -13.79
C SER A 75 15.91 2.24 -13.04
N ASP A 76 17.04 1.61 -13.33
CA ASP A 76 17.38 0.29 -12.76
C ASP A 76 17.64 0.32 -11.24
N ASN A 77 17.84 1.51 -10.67
CA ASN A 77 17.97 1.78 -9.24
C ASN A 77 16.65 2.16 -8.55
N VAL A 78 15.53 2.19 -9.26
CA VAL A 78 14.21 2.37 -8.66
C VAL A 78 13.61 1.00 -8.45
N ILE A 79 13.10 0.84 -7.24
CA ILE A 79 12.37 -0.34 -6.85
C ILE A 79 11.01 0.15 -6.40
N ALA A 80 9.97 -0.46 -6.99
CA ALA A 80 8.60 -0.12 -6.67
C ALA A 80 8.43 -0.13 -5.14
N GLY A 81 7.76 0.87 -4.58
CA GLY A 81 7.48 0.95 -3.14
C GLY A 81 8.67 1.06 -2.16
N VAL A 82 9.92 1.14 -2.61
CA VAL A 82 11.07 1.66 -1.82
C VAL A 82 11.54 3.00 -2.38
N GLY A 83 11.52 3.16 -3.70
CA GLY A 83 12.07 4.32 -4.41
C GLY A 83 13.52 4.10 -4.85
N ALA A 84 14.25 5.18 -5.06
CA ALA A 84 15.66 5.11 -5.43
C ALA A 84 16.50 4.46 -4.30
N VAL A 85 17.33 3.47 -4.65
CA VAL A 85 18.21 2.77 -3.69
C VAL A 85 19.70 3.03 -3.90
N ARG A 86 20.06 3.66 -5.02
CA ARG A 86 21.44 4.05 -5.34
C ARG A 86 21.45 5.42 -5.98
N ARG A 87 22.54 6.16 -5.81
CA ARG A 87 22.70 7.48 -6.42
C ARG A 87 22.95 7.33 -7.92
N SER A 88 22.07 7.95 -8.72
CA SER A 88 22.15 8.20 -10.16
C SER A 88 22.52 7.00 -11.03
N THR A 89 21.60 6.66 -11.94
CA THR A 89 21.80 5.69 -13.02
C THR A 89 21.11 6.24 -14.25
N THR A 90 21.71 6.03 -15.42
CA THR A 90 21.04 6.30 -16.70
C THR A 90 20.45 5.03 -17.31
N ALA A 91 20.73 3.85 -16.71
CA ALA A 91 20.21 2.59 -17.20
C ALA A 91 18.71 2.48 -16.92
N VAL A 92 17.97 2.12 -17.96
CA VAL A 92 16.53 1.83 -17.91
C VAL A 92 16.34 0.34 -18.11
N ARG A 93 15.45 -0.26 -17.32
CA ARG A 93 15.06 -1.66 -17.44
C ARG A 93 13.55 -1.79 -17.52
N THR A 94 13.10 -2.88 -18.14
CA THR A 94 11.70 -3.33 -18.09
C THR A 94 11.70 -4.74 -17.53
N GLU A 95 11.03 -4.94 -16.40
CA GLU A 95 10.94 -6.24 -15.74
C GLU A 95 9.52 -6.51 -15.28
N SER A 96 9.14 -7.80 -15.24
CA SER A 96 7.85 -8.21 -14.69
C SER A 96 7.92 -9.59 -14.04
N GLY A 97 6.98 -9.81 -13.12
CA GLY A 97 6.86 -11.05 -12.36
C GLY A 97 6.02 -10.89 -11.11
N LEU A 98 5.98 -11.93 -10.29
CA LEU A 98 5.38 -11.83 -8.97
C LEU A 98 6.20 -10.90 -8.09
N GLY A 99 5.51 -9.98 -7.43
CA GLY A 99 6.04 -9.19 -6.33
C GLY A 99 6.03 -9.97 -5.02
N ASP A 100 6.35 -9.27 -3.94
CA ASP A 100 6.48 -9.88 -2.63
C ASP A 100 5.11 -10.25 -2.05
N LEU A 101 5.02 -11.44 -1.46
CA LEU A 101 3.86 -11.84 -0.68
C LEU A 101 3.79 -10.98 0.58
N MET A 102 2.61 -10.45 0.87
CA MET A 102 2.34 -9.68 2.08
C MET A 102 1.25 -10.34 2.90
N ALA A 103 1.45 -10.43 4.22
CA ALA A 103 0.43 -10.83 5.17
C ALA A 103 0.23 -9.74 6.22
N ALA A 104 -1.02 -9.47 6.58
CA ALA A 104 -1.37 -8.51 7.62
C ALA A 104 -2.43 -9.09 8.56
N ALA A 105 -2.31 -8.75 9.84
CA ALA A 105 -3.30 -8.99 10.86
C ALA A 105 -3.63 -7.65 11.53
N THR A 106 -4.90 -7.27 11.46
CA THR A 106 -5.44 -6.07 12.09
C THR A 106 -6.33 -6.50 13.25
N TYR A 107 -6.12 -5.89 14.41
CA TYR A 107 -6.95 -6.06 15.59
C TYR A 107 -7.65 -4.74 15.91
N SER A 108 -8.98 -4.76 15.98
CA SER A 108 -9.78 -3.66 16.51
C SER A 108 -9.59 -3.61 18.03
N LEU A 109 -8.61 -2.81 18.47
CA LEU A 109 -8.23 -2.68 19.87
C LEU A 109 -9.39 -2.13 20.71
N PHE A 110 -10.08 -1.14 20.17
CA PHE A 110 -11.39 -0.74 20.67
C PHE A 110 -12.27 -0.24 19.53
N ALA A 111 -13.57 -0.46 19.67
CA ALA A 111 -14.60 0.14 18.86
C ALA A 111 -15.78 0.49 19.78
N ASP A 112 -16.15 1.75 19.83
CA ASP A 112 -17.28 2.24 20.60
C ASP A 112 -18.44 2.62 19.65
N PRO A 113 -19.50 1.80 19.59
CA PRO A 113 -20.67 2.08 18.75
C PRO A 113 -21.41 3.36 19.12
N LYS A 114 -21.36 3.80 20.40
CA LYS A 114 -22.08 4.99 20.87
C LYS A 114 -21.43 6.27 20.36
N THR A 115 -20.10 6.33 20.42
CA THR A 115 -19.33 7.49 19.94
C THR A 115 -18.87 7.35 18.48
N GLN A 116 -19.15 6.20 17.86
CA GLN A 116 -18.69 5.80 16.53
C GLN A 116 -17.18 6.04 16.33
N SER A 117 -16.40 5.67 17.33
CA SER A 117 -14.94 5.82 17.31
C SER A 117 -14.25 4.49 17.58
N GLY A 118 -13.02 4.35 17.11
CA GLY A 118 -12.24 3.16 17.32
C GLY A 118 -10.76 3.38 17.05
N VAL A 119 -9.96 2.38 17.41
CA VAL A 119 -8.54 2.27 17.06
C VAL A 119 -8.26 0.86 16.60
N ASP A 120 -7.66 0.77 15.43
CA ASP A 120 -7.13 -0.48 14.89
C ASP A 120 -5.61 -0.53 15.09
N VAL A 121 -5.08 -1.72 15.34
CA VAL A 121 -3.64 -1.98 15.38
C VAL A 121 -3.33 -3.04 14.33
N THR A 122 -2.42 -2.75 13.41
CA THR A 122 -2.07 -3.67 12.33
C THR A 122 -0.61 -4.08 12.39
N GLY A 123 -0.37 -5.39 12.46
CA GLY A 123 0.92 -5.99 12.16
C GLY A 123 0.95 -6.46 10.70
N LYS A 124 2.03 -6.17 9.96
CA LYS A 124 2.20 -6.63 8.58
C LYS A 124 3.61 -7.17 8.35
N ILE A 125 3.69 -8.28 7.64
CA ILE A 125 4.93 -8.87 7.15
C ILE A 125 4.90 -8.82 5.63
N LYS A 126 6.01 -8.40 5.03
CA LYS A 126 6.31 -8.66 3.62
C LYS A 126 7.37 -9.73 3.55
N PHE A 127 7.12 -10.78 2.80
CA PHE A 127 8.05 -11.87 2.56
C PHE A 127 8.83 -11.58 1.28
N GLY A 128 10.15 -11.65 1.33
CA GLY A 128 11.03 -11.36 0.18
C GLY A 128 10.98 -12.43 -0.91
N THR A 129 9.79 -12.67 -1.49
CA THR A 129 9.51 -13.74 -2.46
C THR A 129 9.67 -13.30 -3.91
N ALA A 130 9.68 -11.99 -4.18
CA ALA A 130 9.83 -11.51 -5.55
C ALA A 130 11.24 -11.75 -6.08
N ASP A 131 11.35 -11.82 -7.41
CA ASP A 131 12.64 -11.97 -8.09
C ASP A 131 13.51 -10.72 -7.88
N SER A 132 14.45 -10.86 -6.96
CA SER A 132 15.35 -9.78 -6.56
C SER A 132 16.48 -9.53 -7.57
N ASP A 133 16.81 -10.51 -8.42
CA ASP A 133 17.76 -10.34 -9.52
C ASP A 133 17.17 -9.47 -10.64
N LYS A 134 15.84 -9.50 -10.79
CA LYS A 134 15.07 -8.59 -11.64
C LYS A 134 14.71 -7.26 -10.98
N GLY A 135 15.12 -7.03 -9.73
CA GLY A 135 14.76 -5.82 -8.98
C GLY A 135 13.25 -5.65 -8.79
N LEU A 136 12.50 -6.76 -8.65
CA LEU A 136 11.09 -6.77 -8.26
C LEU A 136 10.92 -6.87 -6.72
N GLY A 137 12.00 -7.17 -6.01
CA GLY A 137 12.05 -7.52 -4.58
C GLY A 137 13.43 -7.26 -3.94
N THR A 138 13.47 -7.13 -2.62
CA THR A 138 14.72 -7.06 -1.81
C THR A 138 15.29 -8.45 -1.63
N GLY A 139 14.45 -9.48 -1.78
CA GLY A 139 14.75 -10.79 -1.21
C GLY A 139 14.83 -10.78 0.32
N GLN A 140 14.34 -9.72 0.97
CA GLN A 140 14.36 -9.54 2.43
C GLN A 140 12.94 -9.35 2.96
N ASN A 141 12.73 -9.79 4.19
CA ASN A 141 11.45 -9.58 4.85
C ASN A 141 11.39 -8.17 5.44
N ASP A 142 10.23 -7.54 5.35
CA ASP A 142 9.94 -6.30 6.07
C ASP A 142 8.83 -6.53 7.08
N TYR A 143 8.88 -5.77 8.17
CA TYR A 143 7.90 -5.83 9.25
C TYR A 143 7.33 -4.45 9.52
N TRP A 144 6.04 -4.37 9.77
CA TRP A 144 5.33 -3.12 9.96
C TRP A 144 4.38 -3.23 11.14
N LEU A 145 4.30 -2.15 11.92
CA LEU A 145 3.30 -1.94 12.94
C LEU A 145 2.64 -0.59 12.71
N THR A 146 1.30 -0.56 12.61
CA THR A 146 0.52 0.67 12.51
C THR A 146 -0.56 0.75 13.57
N VAL A 147 -0.91 1.97 13.97
CA VAL A 147 -2.03 2.27 14.85
C VAL A 147 -2.88 3.32 14.15
N ASP A 148 -4.15 3.00 13.95
CA ASP A 148 -5.05 3.73 13.05
C ASP A 148 -6.35 4.11 13.79
N PRO A 149 -6.41 5.28 14.47
CA PRO A 149 -7.65 5.82 15.02
C PRO A 149 -8.63 6.25 13.92
N TYR A 150 -9.92 6.04 14.19
CA TYR A 150 -11.00 6.56 13.36
C TYR A 150 -12.17 7.09 14.20
N LYS A 151 -12.90 8.03 13.61
CA LYS A 151 -14.14 8.55 14.19
C LYS A 151 -15.12 8.98 13.13
N LYS A 152 -16.37 8.59 13.31
CA LYS A 152 -17.47 8.98 12.44
C LYS A 152 -18.32 10.09 13.07
N PHE A 153 -18.63 11.10 12.25
CA PHE A 153 -19.55 12.19 12.54
C PHE A 153 -20.58 12.28 11.41
N GLY A 154 -21.81 11.83 11.67
CA GLY A 154 -22.86 11.78 10.65
C GLY A 154 -22.45 10.87 9.47
N ASN A 155 -22.39 11.43 8.26
CA ASN A 155 -21.98 10.70 7.06
C ASN A 155 -20.47 10.71 6.81
N MET A 156 -19.68 11.40 7.63
CA MET A 156 -18.25 11.54 7.44
C MET A 156 -17.47 10.73 8.47
N THR A 157 -16.52 9.93 8.00
CA THR A 157 -15.55 9.21 8.82
C THR A 157 -14.18 9.86 8.63
N TYR A 158 -13.60 10.37 9.72
CA TYR A 158 -12.20 10.76 9.77
C TYR A 158 -11.38 9.58 10.24
N PHE A 159 -10.20 9.42 9.66
CA PHE A 159 -9.26 8.39 10.05
C PHE A 159 -7.85 8.91 9.86
N GLY A 160 -6.92 8.31 10.55
CA GLY A 160 -5.50 8.58 10.38
C GLY A 160 -4.71 7.51 11.09
N GLY A 161 -3.39 7.56 10.95
CA GLY A 161 -2.56 6.56 11.57
C GLY A 161 -1.10 6.93 11.63
N LEU A 162 -0.39 6.24 12.51
CA LEU A 162 1.06 6.28 12.64
C LEU A 162 1.59 4.88 12.46
N GLY A 163 2.78 4.76 11.86
CA GLY A 163 3.40 3.47 11.61
C GLY A 163 4.91 3.50 11.69
N VAL A 164 5.47 2.34 12.02
CA VAL A 164 6.91 2.06 11.95
C VAL A 164 7.13 0.85 11.06
N GLY A 165 8.09 0.97 10.14
CA GLY A 165 8.50 -0.06 9.21
C GLY A 165 9.96 -0.45 9.44
N PHE A 166 10.18 -1.72 9.73
CA PHE A 166 11.49 -2.34 9.82
C PHE A 166 11.81 -2.99 8.48
N LEU A 167 12.58 -2.30 7.65
CA LEU A 167 12.89 -2.78 6.30
C LEU A 167 14.08 -3.74 6.33
N GLY A 168 13.95 -4.85 5.63
CA GLY A 168 15.01 -5.84 5.49
C GLY A 168 16.22 -5.25 4.78
N SER A 169 17.37 -5.30 5.45
CA SER A 169 18.62 -4.65 5.03
C SER A 169 19.73 -5.69 4.88
N SER A 170 20.56 -5.56 3.85
CA SER A 170 21.67 -6.49 3.55
C SER A 170 23.01 -5.74 3.47
N SER A 171 24.11 -6.46 3.23
CA SER A 171 25.42 -5.82 2.97
C SER A 171 25.42 -5.05 1.65
N THR A 172 24.66 -5.52 0.65
CA THR A 172 24.60 -4.97 -0.71
C THR A 172 23.50 -3.92 -0.91
N LEU A 173 22.49 -3.92 -0.05
CA LEU A 173 21.42 -2.94 -0.03
C LEU A 173 21.18 -2.51 1.42
N LYS A 174 21.57 -1.28 1.73
CA LYS A 174 21.28 -0.66 3.01
C LYS A 174 19.96 0.08 2.94
N LEU A 175 18.97 -0.42 3.67
CA LEU A 175 17.70 0.26 3.90
C LEU A 175 17.62 0.80 5.32
N ASN A 176 16.95 1.93 5.45
CA ASN A 176 16.62 2.58 6.72
C ASN A 176 15.26 2.07 7.20
N ASN A 177 15.11 1.93 8.51
CA ASN A 177 13.77 1.83 9.08
C ASN A 177 13.02 3.13 8.80
N VAL A 178 11.71 3.00 8.57
CA VAL A 178 10.87 4.12 8.15
C VAL A 178 9.79 4.40 9.18
N VAL A 179 9.40 5.66 9.27
CA VAL A 179 8.18 6.09 9.96
C VAL A 179 7.16 6.52 8.92
N SER A 180 5.89 6.27 9.20
CA SER A 180 4.78 6.69 8.35
C SER A 180 3.69 7.38 9.15
N ALA A 181 3.00 8.31 8.51
CA ALA A 181 1.81 8.95 9.03
C ALA A 181 0.77 9.08 7.92
N ASN A 182 -0.51 8.93 8.25
CA ASN A 182 -1.59 9.16 7.30
C ASN A 182 -2.74 9.91 7.98
N ALA A 183 -3.49 10.68 7.18
CA ALA A 183 -4.71 11.34 7.61
C ALA A 183 -5.69 11.42 6.43
N GLY A 184 -6.94 11.06 6.68
CA GLY A 184 -7.95 11.01 5.63
C GLY A 184 -9.37 11.17 6.14
N LEU A 185 -10.28 11.28 5.18
CA LEU A 185 -11.71 11.30 5.40
C LEU A 185 -12.43 10.48 4.33
N SER A 186 -13.59 9.95 4.71
CA SER A 186 -14.52 9.25 3.83
C SER A 186 -15.93 9.75 4.10
N TYR A 187 -16.62 10.18 3.06
CA TYR A 187 -18.01 10.61 3.09
C TYR A 187 -18.91 9.54 2.48
N LYS A 188 -19.94 9.13 3.22
CA LYS A 188 -21.01 8.24 2.76
C LYS A 188 -21.97 9.03 1.87
N LEU A 189 -21.91 8.77 0.56
CA LEU A 189 -22.77 9.41 -0.45
C LEU A 189 -24.20 8.85 -0.37
N ASP A 190 -24.32 7.53 -0.25
CA ASP A 190 -25.58 6.82 -0.08
C ASP A 190 -25.36 5.47 0.63
N ALA A 191 -26.37 4.59 0.64
CA ALA A 191 -26.27 3.28 1.28
C ALA A 191 -25.19 2.35 0.68
N GLN A 192 -24.85 2.54 -0.59
CA GLN A 192 -23.97 1.69 -1.38
C GLN A 192 -22.67 2.38 -1.80
N ALA A 193 -22.57 3.71 -1.73
CA ALA A 193 -21.43 4.47 -2.21
C ALA A 193 -20.79 5.39 -1.15
N SER A 194 -19.46 5.53 -1.26
CA SER A 194 -18.66 6.47 -0.48
C SER A 194 -17.54 7.06 -1.33
N ALA A 195 -17.12 8.29 -1.02
CA ALA A 195 -15.95 8.92 -1.61
C ALA A 195 -15.09 9.54 -0.51
N GLY A 196 -13.78 9.65 -0.74
CA GLY A 196 -12.89 10.18 0.26
C GLY A 196 -11.53 10.54 -0.28
N ALA A 197 -10.67 10.98 0.62
CA ALA A 197 -9.27 11.24 0.34
C ALA A 197 -8.40 10.90 1.55
N ILE A 198 -7.14 10.55 1.29
CA ILE A 198 -6.13 10.26 2.29
C ILE A 198 -4.82 10.91 1.85
N PHE A 199 -4.12 11.54 2.78
CA PHE A 199 -2.76 12.01 2.59
C PHE A 199 -1.82 11.10 3.36
N ASP A 200 -0.83 10.55 2.67
CA ASP A 200 0.18 9.63 3.19
C ASP A 200 1.55 10.29 3.22
N TYR A 201 2.27 10.09 4.33
CA TYR A 201 3.67 10.43 4.50
C TYR A 201 4.46 9.18 4.89
N ARG A 202 5.66 9.04 4.33
CA ARG A 202 6.65 8.05 4.76
C ARG A 202 8.05 8.61 4.63
N SER A 203 8.88 8.44 5.66
CA SER A 203 10.30 8.83 5.58
C SER A 203 11.04 8.00 4.52
N LYS A 204 12.12 8.55 3.95
CA LYS A 204 12.95 7.84 2.96
C LYS A 204 13.44 6.47 3.45
N ALA A 205 13.38 5.48 2.56
CA ALA A 205 13.81 4.11 2.82
C ALA A 205 15.31 3.88 2.58
N SER A 206 16.00 4.81 1.91
CA SER A 206 17.44 4.72 1.61
C SER A 206 18.09 6.11 1.63
N ASP A 207 19.41 6.16 1.70
CA ASP A 207 20.17 7.42 1.65
C ASP A 207 20.18 8.08 0.26
N ALA A 208 19.82 7.32 -0.77
CA ALA A 208 19.65 7.81 -2.14
C ALA A 208 18.19 8.22 -2.43
N GLY A 209 17.26 7.79 -1.59
CA GLY A 209 15.84 8.04 -1.74
C GLY A 209 15.39 9.34 -1.07
N PHE A 210 14.10 9.61 -1.22
CA PHE A 210 13.42 10.76 -0.68
C PHE A 210 12.22 10.31 0.14
N ASP A 211 11.72 11.20 1.00
CA ASP A 211 10.45 10.97 1.66
C ASP A 211 9.33 10.88 0.62
N GLN A 212 8.26 10.17 0.97
CA GLN A 212 7.05 10.09 0.20
C GLN A 212 5.96 10.94 0.81
N ARG A 213 5.24 11.65 -0.05
CA ARG A 213 4.09 12.51 0.25
C ARG A 213 3.08 12.34 -0.87
N GLU A 214 1.91 11.79 -0.57
CA GLU A 214 0.95 11.37 -1.58
C GLU A 214 -0.47 11.74 -1.13
N LEU A 215 -1.27 12.35 -2.01
CA LEU A 215 -2.71 12.52 -1.81
C LEU A 215 -3.44 11.54 -2.72
N THR A 216 -4.25 10.65 -2.14
CA THR A 216 -5.08 9.71 -2.87
C THR A 216 -6.54 10.05 -2.65
N ALA A 217 -7.28 10.32 -3.73
CA ALA A 217 -8.73 10.44 -3.72
C ALA A 217 -9.35 9.15 -4.23
N PHE A 218 -10.47 8.73 -3.65
CA PHE A 218 -11.11 7.46 -3.97
C PHE A 218 -12.63 7.54 -4.01
N TYR A 219 -13.22 6.65 -4.79
CA TYR A 219 -14.65 6.38 -4.85
C TYR A 219 -14.87 4.88 -4.69
N SER A 220 -15.86 4.49 -3.92
CA SER A 220 -16.20 3.10 -3.66
C SER A 220 -17.70 2.88 -3.82
N ARG A 221 -18.09 1.77 -4.43
CA ARG A 221 -19.50 1.41 -4.63
C ARG A 221 -19.72 -0.09 -4.47
N LYS A 222 -20.74 -0.47 -3.70
CA LYS A 222 -21.25 -1.84 -3.65
C LYS A 222 -22.13 -2.10 -4.88
N LEU A 223 -21.95 -3.26 -5.50
CA LEU A 223 -22.73 -3.75 -6.62
C LEU A 223 -23.49 -5.01 -6.18
N GLY A 224 -24.76 -4.84 -5.82
CA GLY A 224 -25.51 -5.88 -5.11
C GLY A 224 -24.95 -6.11 -3.71
N GLU A 225 -25.10 -7.34 -3.21
CA GLU A 225 -24.67 -7.70 -1.85
C GLU A 225 -23.22 -8.20 -1.79
N ALA A 226 -22.75 -8.86 -2.86
CA ALA A 226 -21.48 -9.58 -2.84
C ALA A 226 -20.28 -8.78 -3.39
N TYR A 227 -20.51 -7.82 -4.31
CA TYR A 227 -19.42 -7.14 -5.00
C TYR A 227 -19.20 -5.72 -4.49
N LYS A 228 -17.93 -5.29 -4.48
CA LYS A 228 -17.54 -3.91 -4.19
C LYS A 228 -16.48 -3.45 -5.17
N LEU A 229 -16.72 -2.33 -5.83
CA LEU A 229 -15.75 -1.64 -6.67
C LEU A 229 -15.14 -0.47 -5.91
N GLN A 230 -13.87 -0.18 -6.19
CA GLN A 230 -13.28 1.11 -5.88
C GLN A 230 -12.32 1.56 -6.96
N ALA A 231 -12.45 2.83 -7.32
CA ALA A 231 -11.50 3.54 -8.15
C ALA A 231 -10.78 4.59 -7.31
N TYR A 232 -9.53 4.85 -7.62
CA TYR A 232 -8.76 5.90 -6.95
C TYR A 232 -7.77 6.56 -7.92
N ALA A 233 -7.36 7.77 -7.56
CA ALA A 233 -6.29 8.51 -8.22
C ALA A 233 -5.39 9.15 -7.16
N THR A 234 -4.10 9.18 -7.44
CA THR A 234 -3.05 9.62 -6.52
C THR A 234 -2.19 10.70 -7.18
N LYS A 235 -1.80 11.71 -6.40
CA LYS A 235 -0.84 12.74 -6.76
C LYS A 235 0.30 12.74 -5.74
N GLY A 236 1.54 12.68 -6.19
CA GLY A 236 2.71 12.86 -5.32
C GLY A 236 3.13 14.31 -5.18
N PHE A 237 3.74 14.63 -4.03
CA PHE A 237 4.21 15.95 -3.63
C PHE A 237 5.67 15.94 -3.16
N SER A 238 6.41 14.87 -3.43
CA SER A 238 7.84 14.77 -3.16
C SER A 238 8.52 13.90 -4.21
N ASP A 239 9.83 14.04 -4.32
CA ASP A 239 10.64 13.27 -5.27
C ASP A 239 10.56 11.76 -5.01
N GLY A 240 10.23 11.31 -3.79
CA GLY A 240 10.05 9.88 -3.48
C GLY A 240 8.72 9.29 -3.93
N SER A 241 7.78 10.14 -4.34
CA SER A 241 6.42 9.78 -4.75
C SER A 241 6.31 9.64 -6.27
N PRO A 242 5.28 8.95 -6.79
CA PRO A 242 4.91 9.09 -8.19
C PRO A 242 4.47 10.52 -8.49
N ASP A 243 4.66 10.98 -9.73
CA ASP A 243 4.05 12.23 -10.18
C ASP A 243 2.52 12.10 -10.16
N TRP A 244 2.01 10.93 -10.52
CA TRP A 244 0.61 10.55 -10.41
C TRP A 244 0.43 9.02 -10.46
N GLY A 245 -0.74 8.55 -10.01
CA GLY A 245 -1.17 7.18 -10.18
C GLY A 245 -2.69 7.05 -10.18
N ALA A 246 -3.18 5.89 -10.55
CA ALA A 246 -4.60 5.56 -10.52
C ALA A 246 -4.79 4.04 -10.45
N GLY A 247 -5.93 3.61 -9.94
CA GLY A 247 -6.26 2.20 -9.93
C GLY A 247 -7.74 1.93 -9.80
N LEU A 248 -8.09 0.67 -10.09
CA LEU A 248 -9.41 0.12 -9.95
C LEU A 248 -9.29 -1.24 -9.28
N ASN A 249 -10.12 -1.50 -8.27
CA ASN A 249 -10.24 -2.80 -7.64
C ASN A 249 -11.70 -3.27 -7.62
N VAL A 250 -11.84 -4.59 -7.64
CA VAL A 250 -13.08 -5.32 -7.42
C VAL A 250 -12.86 -6.33 -6.32
N GLY A 251 -13.78 -6.37 -5.36
CA GLY A 251 -13.82 -7.35 -4.30
C GLY A 251 -15.13 -8.13 -4.34
N TYR A 252 -15.03 -9.43 -4.08
CA TYR A 252 -16.13 -10.32 -3.79
C TYR A 252 -16.09 -10.70 -2.31
N HIS A 253 -17.21 -10.56 -1.63
CA HIS A 253 -17.44 -11.00 -0.26
C HIS A 253 -18.40 -12.20 -0.28
N PHE A 254 -18.02 -13.28 0.42
CA PHE A 254 -18.85 -14.48 0.55
C PHE A 254 -19.93 -14.30 1.63
#